data_AF-A0A3P1WDK9-F1
#
_entry.id   AF-A0A3P1WDK9-F1
#
_cell.length_a   1.000
_cell.length_b   1.000
_cell.length_c   1.000
_cell.angle_alpha   90.00
_cell.angle_beta   90.00
_cell.angle_gamma   90.00
#
_symmetry.space_group_name_H-M   'P 1'
#
loop_
_entity.id
_entity.type
_entity.pdbx_description
1 polymer ?
#
loop_
_entity_poly.entity_id
_entity_poly.type
_entity_poly.pdbx_seq_one_letter_code
_entity_poly.pdbx_strand_id
1 'polypeptide(L)'
;MQTGSGFCGEFGRVEDGVKTTGFSLNCVALNLQEAMEKNQSSSLQRVYEAIVELHTMELQATRETVAEMTGMRLVTVDDSIKKLHNLGKIKRILRGVYAPVKQYPQTRIISTTIFPDGRFRLELANGELLVELTPKEAISVARAMRGIDTSAAAAAQTCQNMLELMEISAKLRKLEKQMDSLQCAGVA
;
A
#
# COMPACT_ATOMS: atom_id res chain seq x y z
N MET A 1 39.87 42.05 -49.66
CA MET A 1 40.66 40.91 -49.18
C MET A 1 39.91 40.38 -47.94
N GLN A 2 39.15 39.28 -47.92
CA GLN A 2 39.28 37.95 -48.59
C GLN A 2 40.67 37.33 -48.31
N THR A 3 40.87 36.09 -47.83
CA THR A 3 40.03 34.91 -47.47
C THR A 3 40.54 34.27 -46.14
N GLY A 4 39.96 33.23 -45.51
CA GLY A 4 38.65 32.57 -45.66
C GLY A 4 38.61 31.08 -45.23
N SER A 5 37.44 30.62 -44.73
CA SER A 5 36.86 29.25 -44.79
C SER A 5 37.56 28.00 -44.20
N GLY A 6 36.83 27.28 -43.34
CA GLY A 6 36.68 25.80 -43.41
C GLY A 6 37.56 24.93 -42.50
N PHE A 7 36.93 24.17 -41.59
CA PHE A 7 37.48 22.92 -41.07
C PHE A 7 36.36 21.91 -40.84
N CYS A 8 36.46 20.74 -41.47
CA CYS A 8 35.48 19.65 -41.42
C CYS A 8 36.20 18.33 -41.78
N GLY A 9 35.87 17.23 -41.08
CA GLY A 9 36.60 15.95 -41.14
C GLY A 9 37.57 15.78 -39.96
N GLU A 10 37.81 14.57 -39.44
CA GLU A 10 37.52 13.22 -39.97
C GLU A 10 36.96 12.26 -38.90
N PHE A 11 36.23 11.24 -39.37
CA PHE A 11 35.70 10.13 -38.58
C PHE A 11 36.76 9.02 -38.46
N GLY A 12 37.45 8.93 -37.31
CA GLY A 12 38.45 7.89 -37.03
C GLY A 12 37.80 6.59 -36.53
N ARG A 13 37.71 5.57 -37.40
CA ARG A 13 37.28 4.22 -37.03
C ARG A 13 38.49 3.43 -36.52
N VAL A 14 38.44 2.93 -35.28
CA VAL A 14 39.46 2.02 -34.72
C VAL A 14 38.80 0.70 -34.40
N GLU A 15 39.29 -0.38 -35.01
CA GLU A 15 38.92 -1.75 -34.68
C GLU A 15 40.00 -2.34 -33.77
N ASP A 16 39.63 -2.70 -32.53
CA ASP A 16 40.49 -3.47 -31.63
C ASP A 16 39.86 -4.85 -31.35
N GLY A 17 40.38 -5.87 -32.02
CA GLY A 17 39.94 -7.24 -31.85
C GLY A 17 40.49 -7.90 -30.58
N VAL A 18 39.61 -8.23 -29.63
CA VAL A 18 39.97 -8.99 -28.42
C VAL A 18 39.45 -10.43 -28.48
N LYS A 19 40.30 -11.30 -29.02
CA LYS A 19 40.49 -12.73 -28.69
C LYS A 19 39.29 -13.49 -28.09
N THR A 20 38.53 -14.16 -28.95
CA THR A 20 37.64 -15.26 -28.56
C THR A 20 38.41 -16.56 -28.30
N THR A 21 39.07 -16.67 -27.16
CA THR A 21 39.57 -17.96 -26.65
C THR A 21 38.63 -18.48 -25.57
N GLY A 22 38.01 -19.64 -25.82
CA GLY A 22 36.96 -20.17 -24.94
C GLY A 22 37.47 -20.56 -23.55
N PHE A 23 36.72 -20.14 -22.53
CA PHE A 23 36.65 -20.82 -21.24
C PHE A 23 35.20 -21.28 -21.04
N SER A 24 34.94 -22.54 -21.36
CA SER A 24 33.76 -23.24 -20.84
C SER A 24 34.05 -23.67 -19.40
N LEU A 25 32.97 -23.80 -18.61
CA LEU A 25 32.86 -24.28 -17.22
C LEU A 25 32.70 -23.20 -16.13
N ASN A 26 31.49 -23.20 -15.55
CA ASN A 26 31.23 -23.01 -14.12
C ASN A 26 31.74 -21.74 -13.43
N CYS A 27 31.08 -20.62 -13.74
CA CYS A 27 30.84 -19.51 -12.80
C CYS A 27 29.32 -19.22 -12.78
N VAL A 28 28.48 -20.13 -12.27
CA VAL A 28 28.13 -20.30 -10.83
C VAL A 28 27.17 -19.21 -10.33
N ALA A 29 26.04 -19.66 -9.75
CA ALA A 29 25.13 -18.97 -8.82
C ALA A 29 23.88 -18.19 -9.30
N LEU A 30 23.64 -17.88 -10.58
CA LEU A 30 22.39 -17.15 -10.96
C LEU A 30 21.14 -18.04 -11.17
N ASN A 31 21.21 -19.10 -11.98
CA ASN A 31 20.00 -19.84 -12.39
C ASN A 31 19.63 -21.02 -11.47
N LEU A 32 20.13 -21.03 -10.23
CA LEU A 32 19.72 -21.98 -9.18
C LEU A 32 18.60 -21.42 -8.30
N GLN A 33 18.36 -20.10 -8.34
CA GLN A 33 17.25 -19.47 -7.61
C GLN A 33 15.89 -19.78 -8.25
N GLU A 34 15.82 -19.77 -9.59
CA GLU A 34 14.63 -20.20 -10.37
C GLU A 34 14.22 -21.66 -10.12
N ALA A 35 15.15 -22.50 -9.62
CA ALA A 35 14.87 -23.88 -9.27
C ALA A 35 14.17 -24.03 -7.90
N MET A 36 14.33 -23.06 -6.98
CA MET A 36 13.70 -23.11 -5.65
C MET A 36 12.25 -22.62 -5.65
N GLU A 37 11.81 -21.92 -6.69
CA GLU A 37 10.41 -21.56 -6.92
C GLU A 37 9.54 -22.78 -7.31
N LYS A 38 10.17 -23.94 -7.59
CA LYS A 38 9.57 -25.07 -8.30
C LYS A 38 9.21 -26.31 -7.48
N ASN A 39 9.41 -26.32 -6.15
CA ASN A 39 9.06 -27.48 -5.32
C ASN A 39 7.91 -27.18 -4.35
N GLN A 40 6.70 -27.16 -4.94
CA GLN A 40 5.40 -27.05 -4.28
C GLN A 40 5.20 -25.72 -3.52
N SER A 41 4.47 -24.80 -4.14
CA SER A 41 3.67 -23.80 -3.41
C SER A 41 2.86 -24.54 -2.35
N SER A 42 3.33 -24.50 -1.09
CA SER A 42 2.77 -25.34 -0.03
C SER A 42 1.27 -25.10 0.10
N SER A 43 0.49 -26.08 0.59
CA SER A 43 -0.97 -25.89 0.76
C SER A 43 -1.30 -24.65 1.59
N LEU A 44 -0.39 -24.27 2.50
CA LEU A 44 -0.40 -23.05 3.29
C LEU A 44 -0.25 -21.80 2.42
N GLN A 45 0.71 -21.76 1.50
CA GLN A 45 0.91 -20.65 0.56
C GLN A 45 -0.31 -20.47 -0.37
N ARG A 46 -0.84 -21.56 -0.94
CA ARG A 46 -2.03 -21.50 -1.82
C ARG A 46 -3.28 -21.00 -1.10
N VAL A 47 -3.49 -21.41 0.15
CA VAL A 47 -4.60 -20.89 0.98
C VAL A 47 -4.40 -19.41 1.29
N TYR A 48 -3.16 -18.94 1.50
CA TYR A 48 -2.88 -17.53 1.72
C TYR A 48 -3.15 -16.69 0.46
N GLU A 49 -2.67 -17.14 -0.70
CA GLU A 49 -2.90 -16.50 -2.00
C GLU A 49 -4.40 -16.36 -2.30
N ALA A 50 -5.18 -17.43 -2.17
CA ALA A 50 -6.63 -17.39 -2.36
C ALA A 50 -7.35 -16.43 -1.39
N ILE A 51 -6.88 -16.31 -0.14
CA ILE A 51 -7.44 -15.34 0.83
C ILE A 51 -7.06 -13.89 0.45
N VAL A 52 -5.89 -13.66 -0.13
CA VAL A 52 -5.48 -12.35 -0.68
C VAL A 52 -6.29 -12.00 -1.92
N GLU A 53 -6.50 -12.95 -2.84
CA GLU A 53 -7.30 -12.75 -4.05
C GLU A 53 -8.76 -12.45 -3.71
N LEU A 54 -9.41 -13.27 -2.89
CA LEU A 54 -10.79 -13.05 -2.45
C LEU A 54 -10.94 -11.68 -1.77
N HIS A 55 -9.99 -11.27 -0.93
CA HIS A 55 -10.01 -9.95 -0.31
C HIS A 55 -9.78 -8.80 -1.31
N THR A 56 -8.97 -9.03 -2.36
CA THR A 56 -8.72 -8.06 -3.44
C THR A 56 -9.95 -7.89 -4.33
N MET A 57 -10.75 -8.94 -4.50
CA MET A 57 -12.06 -8.91 -5.17
C MET A 57 -13.21 -8.41 -4.27
N GLU A 58 -12.89 -7.94 -3.05
CA GLU A 58 -13.86 -7.53 -2.02
C GLU A 58 -14.86 -8.63 -1.58
N LEU A 59 -14.55 -9.89 -1.87
CA LEU A 59 -15.34 -11.06 -1.50
C LEU A 59 -15.04 -11.55 -0.09
N GLN A 60 -16.02 -12.22 0.53
CA GLN A 60 -15.84 -12.81 1.86
C GLN A 60 -14.99 -14.09 1.78
N ALA A 61 -13.76 -14.03 2.29
CA ALA A 61 -12.91 -15.21 2.45
C ALA A 61 -13.40 -16.09 3.62
N THR A 62 -14.41 -16.92 3.34
CA THR A 62 -14.90 -17.99 4.22
C THR A 62 -14.11 -19.28 4.00
N ARG A 63 -14.21 -20.26 4.91
CA ARG A 63 -13.56 -21.58 4.74
C ARG A 63 -14.10 -22.33 3.51
N GLU A 64 -15.38 -22.15 3.19
CA GLU A 64 -16.05 -22.74 2.03
C GLU A 64 -15.53 -22.12 0.73
N THR A 65 -15.57 -20.78 0.62
CA THR A 65 -15.13 -20.05 -0.59
C THR A 65 -13.64 -20.25 -0.86
N VAL A 66 -12.80 -20.33 0.18
CA VAL A 66 -11.37 -20.63 0.02
C VAL A 66 -11.16 -22.07 -0.46
N ALA A 67 -11.95 -23.04 0.02
CA ALA A 67 -11.86 -24.43 -0.45
C ALA A 67 -12.35 -24.60 -1.90
N GLU A 68 -13.38 -23.86 -2.29
CA GLU A 68 -13.90 -23.80 -3.67
C GLU A 68 -12.85 -23.20 -4.62
N MET A 69 -12.32 -22.02 -4.32
CA MET A 69 -11.27 -21.36 -5.11
C MET A 69 -9.98 -22.18 -5.25
N THR A 70 -9.59 -22.90 -4.20
CA THR A 70 -8.34 -23.69 -4.19
C THR A 70 -8.49 -25.14 -4.62
N GLY A 71 -9.73 -25.65 -4.77
CA GLY A 71 -10.02 -27.06 -5.02
C GLY A 71 -9.53 -28.02 -3.92
N MET A 72 -9.25 -27.53 -2.71
CA MET A 72 -8.65 -28.31 -1.62
C MET A 72 -9.68 -28.85 -0.62
N ARG A 73 -9.36 -30.00 -0.01
CA ARG A 73 -10.18 -30.59 1.06
C ARG A 73 -10.26 -29.65 2.26
N LEU A 74 -11.48 -29.42 2.78
CA LEU A 74 -11.75 -28.52 3.92
C LEU A 74 -10.81 -28.74 5.11
N VAL A 75 -10.48 -29.98 5.47
CA VAL A 75 -9.56 -30.30 6.57
C VAL A 75 -8.17 -29.68 6.35
N THR A 76 -7.63 -29.76 5.12
CA THR A 76 -6.34 -29.18 4.74
C THR A 76 -6.37 -27.65 4.73
N VAL A 77 -7.52 -27.07 4.35
CA VAL A 77 -7.76 -25.62 4.39
C VAL A 77 -7.82 -25.13 5.85
N ASP A 78 -8.62 -25.78 6.71
CA ASP A 78 -8.77 -25.45 8.13
C ASP A 78 -7.42 -25.50 8.87
N ASP A 79 -6.57 -26.49 8.59
CA ASP A 79 -5.21 -26.58 9.18
C ASP A 79 -4.24 -25.53 8.62
N SER A 80 -4.38 -25.15 7.36
CA SER A 80 -3.59 -24.07 6.75
C SER A 80 -3.99 -22.71 7.31
N ILE A 81 -5.29 -22.45 7.50
CA ILE A 81 -5.81 -21.24 8.15
C ILE A 81 -5.32 -21.12 9.59
N LYS A 82 -5.34 -22.22 10.39
CA LYS A 82 -4.77 -22.22 11.75
C LYS A 82 -3.30 -21.81 11.75
N LYS A 83 -2.48 -22.38 10.85
CA LYS A 83 -1.05 -22.05 10.74
C LYS A 83 -0.85 -20.58 10.33
N LEU A 84 -1.60 -20.08 9.34
CA LEU A 84 -1.52 -18.69 8.87
C LEU A 84 -1.95 -17.66 9.92
N HIS A 85 -2.97 -17.99 10.72
CA HIS A 85 -3.40 -17.19 11.87
C HIS A 85 -2.29 -17.13 12.94
N ASN A 86 -1.68 -18.27 13.27
CA ASN A 86 -0.58 -18.34 14.24
C ASN A 86 0.69 -17.59 13.75
N LEU A 87 0.92 -17.54 12.44
CA LEU A 87 1.98 -16.74 11.81
C LEU A 87 1.66 -15.23 11.72
N GLY A 88 0.48 -14.78 12.17
CA GLY A 88 0.07 -13.38 12.10
C GLY A 88 -0.10 -12.84 10.67
N LYS A 89 -0.24 -13.72 9.68
CA LYS A 89 -0.44 -13.36 8.26
C LYS A 89 -1.92 -13.08 7.94
N ILE A 90 -2.84 -13.65 8.72
CA ILE A 90 -4.29 -13.51 8.55
C ILE A 90 -4.94 -13.17 9.89
N LYS A 91 -5.90 -12.24 9.85
CA LYS A 91 -6.76 -11.87 10.98
C LYS A 91 -8.17 -12.42 10.75
N ARG A 92 -8.79 -12.91 11.81
CA ARG A 92 -10.22 -13.24 11.82
C ARG A 92 -11.02 -11.97 12.08
N ILE A 93 -11.85 -11.54 11.12
CA ILE A 93 -12.72 -10.36 11.29
C ILE A 93 -14.03 -10.77 11.97
N LEU A 94 -14.67 -11.81 11.45
CA LEU A 94 -15.92 -12.38 11.98
C LEU A 94 -15.79 -13.90 12.13
N ARG A 95 -16.82 -14.53 12.72
CA ARG A 95 -16.82 -15.96 13.05
C ARG A 95 -16.90 -16.84 11.79
N GLY A 96 -15.76 -17.01 11.12
CA GLY A 96 -15.63 -17.76 9.86
C GLY A 96 -15.14 -16.91 8.68
N VAL A 97 -14.98 -15.60 8.86
CA VAL A 97 -14.48 -14.67 7.83
C VAL A 97 -13.07 -14.24 8.17
N TYR A 98 -12.15 -14.44 7.23
CA TYR A 98 -10.74 -14.14 7.36
C TYR A 98 -10.34 -12.98 6.43
N ALA A 99 -9.31 -12.24 6.80
CA ALA A 99 -8.69 -11.24 5.93
C ALA A 99 -7.17 -11.27 6.09
N PRO A 100 -6.40 -11.01 5.01
CA PRO A 100 -4.96 -10.91 5.09
C PRO A 100 -4.56 -9.68 5.92
N VAL A 101 -3.59 -9.86 6.81
CA VAL A 101 -2.93 -8.73 7.47
C VAL A 101 -1.93 -8.16 6.48
N LYS A 102 -2.21 -6.96 5.94
CA LYS A 102 -1.25 -6.23 5.10
C LYS A 102 -0.03 -5.86 5.93
N GLN A 103 0.99 -6.74 5.90
CA GLN A 103 2.29 -6.51 6.51
C GLN A 103 3.09 -5.58 5.63
N TYR A 104 2.93 -4.28 5.84
CA TYR A 104 3.81 -3.27 5.26
C TYR A 104 5.23 -3.42 5.87
N PRO A 105 6.30 -3.21 5.08
CA PRO A 105 7.64 -3.05 5.64
C PRO A 105 7.66 -1.85 6.59
N GLN A 106 8.67 -1.78 7.47
CA GLN A 106 8.82 -0.66 8.40
C GLN A 106 8.74 0.68 7.65
N THR A 107 7.94 1.61 8.19
CA THR A 107 7.78 2.95 7.60
C THR A 107 9.12 3.65 7.52
N ARG A 108 9.62 3.81 6.29
CA ARG A 108 10.85 4.54 6.00
C ARG A 108 10.60 6.03 6.21
N ILE A 109 11.61 6.77 6.65
CA ILE A 109 11.54 8.24 6.66
C ILE A 109 11.48 8.71 5.20
N ILE A 110 10.58 9.66 4.95
CA ILE A 110 10.36 10.28 3.64
C ILE A 110 10.58 11.78 3.82
N SER A 111 11.44 12.37 2.99
CA SER A 111 11.66 13.82 2.92
C SER A 111 10.96 14.40 1.69
N THR A 112 10.36 15.57 1.89
CA THR A 112 9.64 16.33 0.85
C THR A 112 10.32 17.68 0.67
N THR A 113 10.76 17.96 -0.55
CA THR A 113 11.41 19.22 -0.92
C THR A 113 10.57 19.95 -1.96
N ILE A 114 10.25 21.21 -1.68
CA ILE A 114 9.60 22.13 -2.64
C ILE A 114 10.66 23.11 -3.11
N PHE A 115 10.98 23.10 -4.40
CA PHE A 115 11.93 24.03 -4.99
C PHE A 115 11.29 25.43 -5.15
N PRO A 116 12.08 26.53 -5.18
CA PRO A 116 11.56 27.88 -5.45
C PRO A 116 10.83 28.00 -6.80
N ASP A 117 11.19 27.16 -7.76
CA ASP A 117 10.59 26.98 -9.09
C ASP A 117 9.25 26.19 -9.06
N GLY A 118 8.74 25.85 -7.88
CA GLY A 118 7.49 25.11 -7.68
C GLY A 118 7.56 23.61 -8.00
N ARG A 119 8.70 23.10 -8.50
CA ARG A 119 8.96 21.67 -8.60
C ARG A 119 8.94 21.01 -7.23
N PHE A 120 8.48 19.76 -7.19
CA PHE A 120 8.30 18.98 -5.97
C PHE A 120 9.14 17.71 -6.05
N ARG A 121 9.86 17.38 -5.00
CA ARG A 121 10.67 16.15 -4.94
C ARG A 121 10.41 15.38 -3.66
N LEU A 122 10.29 14.07 -3.81
CA LEU A 122 10.13 13.10 -2.73
C LEU A 122 11.34 12.18 -2.70
N GLU A 123 11.97 12.08 -1.54
CA GLU A 123 13.19 11.29 -1.31
C GLU A 123 13.00 10.36 -0.11
N LEU A 124 13.65 9.19 -0.14
CA LEU A 124 13.75 8.29 1.01
C LEU A 124 14.93 8.65 1.91
N ALA A 125 14.90 8.18 3.15
CA ALA A 125 15.98 8.31 4.14
C ALA A 125 17.39 7.91 3.67
N ASN A 126 17.49 7.03 2.67
CA ASN A 126 18.73 6.57 2.05
C ASN A 126 19.25 7.51 0.94
N GLY A 127 18.60 8.65 0.69
CA GLY A 127 18.92 9.57 -0.39
C GLY A 127 18.41 9.13 -1.77
N GLU A 128 17.59 8.07 -1.83
CA GLU A 128 17.00 7.57 -3.08
C GLU A 128 15.84 8.48 -3.51
N LEU A 129 15.92 8.99 -4.73
CA LEU A 129 14.85 9.76 -5.37
C LEU A 129 13.67 8.83 -5.67
N LEU A 130 12.54 9.05 -5.01
CA LEU A 130 11.28 8.36 -5.34
C LEU A 130 10.64 8.97 -6.58
N VAL A 131 10.49 10.30 -6.58
CA VAL A 131 9.89 11.05 -7.69
C VAL A 131 10.27 12.52 -7.65
N GLU A 132 10.50 13.11 -8.82
CA GLU A 132 10.49 14.56 -9.04
C GLU A 132 9.30 14.89 -9.95
N LEU A 133 8.51 15.88 -9.57
CA LEU A 133 7.27 16.28 -10.22
C LEU A 133 7.35 17.75 -10.64
N THR A 134 6.85 18.05 -11.83
CA THR A 134 6.54 19.43 -12.23
C THR A 134 5.39 19.99 -11.37
N PRO A 135 5.22 21.33 -11.29
CA PRO A 135 4.12 21.92 -10.50
C PRO A 135 2.72 21.38 -10.85
N LYS A 136 2.46 21.07 -12.13
CA LYS A 136 1.17 20.54 -12.60
C LYS A 136 0.93 19.09 -12.18
N GLU A 137 1.98 18.27 -12.21
CA GLU A 137 1.91 16.88 -11.75
C GLU A 137 1.77 16.83 -10.23
N ALA A 138 2.51 17.66 -9.50
CA ALA A 138 2.42 17.78 -8.04
C ALA A 138 1.00 18.14 -7.58
N ILE A 139 0.33 19.09 -8.24
CA ILE A 139 -1.09 19.42 -7.98
C ILE A 139 -2.02 18.22 -8.25
N SER A 140 -1.74 17.46 -9.31
CA SER A 140 -2.57 16.29 -9.70
C SER A 140 -2.42 15.15 -8.70
N VAL A 141 -1.19 14.85 -8.28
CA VAL A 141 -0.87 13.87 -7.23
C VAL A 141 -1.47 14.30 -5.88
N ALA A 142 -1.33 15.57 -5.50
CA ALA A 142 -1.90 16.09 -4.25
C ALA A 142 -3.44 16.01 -4.20
N ARG A 143 -4.13 16.17 -5.34
CA ARG A 143 -5.59 15.94 -5.42
C ARG A 143 -5.95 14.47 -5.21
N ALA A 144 -5.22 13.54 -5.83
CA ALA A 144 -5.43 12.11 -5.67
C ALA A 144 -5.17 11.66 -4.22
N MET A 145 -4.05 12.08 -3.63
CA MET A 145 -3.67 11.75 -2.24
C MET A 145 -4.68 12.31 -1.23
N ARG A 146 -5.15 13.56 -1.40
CA ARG A 146 -6.20 14.15 -0.55
C ARG A 146 -7.46 13.28 -0.51
N GLY A 147 -7.84 12.64 -1.61
CA GLY A 147 -8.97 11.70 -1.64
C GLY A 147 -8.76 10.53 -0.65
N ILE A 148 -7.56 9.97 -0.62
CA ILE A 148 -7.19 8.89 0.32
C ILE A 148 -7.24 9.42 1.76
N ASP A 149 -6.59 10.55 2.05
CA ASP A 149 -6.50 11.12 3.39
C ASP A 149 -7.88 11.48 3.98
N THR A 150 -8.80 12.00 3.16
CA THR A 150 -10.14 12.38 3.63
C THR A 150 -10.93 11.20 4.21
N SER A 151 -10.70 9.96 3.76
CA SER A 151 -11.39 8.79 4.29
C SER A 151 -10.98 8.48 5.75
N ALA A 152 -9.68 8.55 6.06
CA ALA A 152 -9.16 8.32 7.40
C ALA A 152 -9.40 9.51 8.34
N ALA A 153 -9.21 10.74 7.83
CA ALA A 153 -9.46 11.96 8.59
C ALA A 153 -10.95 12.12 8.93
N ALA A 154 -11.87 11.82 8.01
CA ALA A 154 -13.30 11.86 8.28
C ALA A 154 -13.73 10.80 9.31
N ALA A 155 -13.12 9.60 9.30
CA ALA A 155 -13.39 8.59 10.32
C ALA A 155 -12.97 9.07 11.72
N ALA A 156 -11.76 9.62 11.86
CA ALA A 156 -11.30 10.20 13.13
C ALA A 156 -12.18 11.38 13.60
N GLN A 157 -12.52 12.30 12.69
CA GLN A 157 -13.41 13.43 12.97
C GLN A 157 -14.82 12.96 13.36
N THR A 158 -15.34 11.89 12.74
CA THR A 158 -16.65 11.33 13.10
C THR A 158 -16.67 10.80 14.53
N CYS A 159 -15.59 10.12 14.96
CA CYS A 159 -15.45 9.68 16.36
C CYS A 159 -15.43 10.86 17.34
N GLN A 160 -14.69 11.94 17.02
CA GLN A 160 -14.65 13.12 17.88
C GLN A 160 -16.00 13.86 17.91
N ASN A 161 -16.60 14.11 16.75
CA ASN A 161 -17.92 14.72 16.63
C ASN A 161 -18.99 13.93 17.42
N MET A 162 -18.91 12.60 17.45
CA MET A 162 -19.84 11.77 18.22
C MET A 162 -19.75 12.04 19.73
N LEU A 163 -18.54 12.18 20.28
CA LEU A 163 -18.35 12.51 21.70
C LEU A 163 -18.89 13.91 22.02
N GLU A 164 -18.60 14.89 21.15
CA GLU A 164 -19.11 16.26 21.27
C GLU A 164 -20.65 16.30 21.20
N LEU A 165 -21.26 15.56 20.27
CA LEU A 165 -22.72 15.42 20.16
C LEU A 165 -23.34 14.75 21.40
N MET A 166 -22.67 13.77 22.00
CA MET A 166 -23.14 13.17 23.27
C MET A 166 -23.14 14.21 24.39
N GLU A 167 -22.10 15.04 24.51
CA GLU A 167 -22.06 16.11 25.52
C GLU A 167 -23.12 17.20 25.26
N ILE A 168 -23.29 17.62 24.00
CA ILE A 168 -24.32 18.58 23.59
C ILE A 168 -25.72 18.02 23.90
N SER A 169 -25.99 16.75 23.61
CA SER A 169 -27.28 16.11 23.91
C SER A 169 -27.57 16.07 25.42
N ALA A 170 -26.54 15.88 26.25
CA ALA A 170 -26.66 15.92 27.70
C ALA A 170 -26.92 17.35 28.24
N LYS A 171 -26.38 18.39 27.58
CA LYS A 171 -26.68 19.79 27.89
C LYS A 171 -28.10 20.17 27.47
N LEU A 172 -28.55 19.76 26.28
CA LEU A 172 -29.93 19.99 25.81
C LEU A 172 -30.96 19.41 26.81
N ARG A 173 -30.80 18.14 27.24
CA ARG A 173 -31.67 17.52 28.25
C ARG A 173 -31.72 18.24 29.60
N LYS A 174 -30.71 19.03 29.95
CA LYS A 174 -30.71 19.85 31.17
C LYS A 174 -31.45 21.17 30.95
N LEU A 175 -31.27 21.80 29.78
CA LEU A 175 -31.97 23.03 29.40
C LEU A 175 -33.47 22.79 29.21
N GLU A 176 -33.85 21.69 28.56
CA GLU A 176 -35.25 21.25 28.41
C GLU A 176 -35.95 21.19 29.78
N LYS A 177 -35.37 20.48 30.75
CA LYS A 177 -35.90 20.40 32.12
C LYS A 177 -35.99 21.75 32.84
N GLN A 178 -35.05 22.66 32.57
CA GLN A 178 -35.12 24.02 33.13
C GLN A 178 -36.27 24.82 32.51
N MET A 179 -36.47 24.71 31.19
CA MET A 179 -37.61 25.33 30.51
C MET A 179 -38.95 24.78 31.02
N ASP A 180 -39.08 23.46 31.16
CA ASP A 180 -40.29 22.84 31.73
C ASP A 180 -40.57 23.39 33.15
N SER A 181 -39.54 23.47 34.00
CA SER A 181 -39.69 23.98 35.38
C SER A 181 -40.11 25.45 35.43
N LEU A 182 -39.64 26.28 34.50
CA LEU A 182 -40.02 27.69 34.39
C LEU A 182 -41.44 27.85 33.80
N GLN A 183 -41.84 27.00 32.85
CA GLN A 183 -43.20 26.99 32.32
C GLN A 183 -44.22 26.56 33.38
N CYS A 184 -43.92 25.52 34.18
CA CYS A 184 -44.77 25.14 35.32
C CYS A 184 -44.87 26.24 36.39
N ALA A 185 -43.83 27.05 36.59
CA ALA A 185 -43.85 28.17 37.54
C ALA A 185 -44.59 29.42 37.01
N GLY A 186 -44.75 29.57 35.68
CA GLY A 186 -45.41 30.71 35.05
C GLY A 186 -46.91 30.54 34.77
N VAL A 187 -47.50 29.42 35.18
CA VAL A 187 -48.93 29.06 34.96
C VAL A 187 -49.70 28.93 36.30
N ALA A 188 -49.07 29.36 37.41
CA ALA A 188 -49.66 29.46 38.75
C ALA A 188 -49.92 30.92 39.14
#